data_AF-A0A3D4AVP1-F1
#
_entry.id   AF-A0A3D4AVP1-F1
#
_cell.length_a   1.000
_cell.length_b   1.000
_cell.length_c   1.000
_cell.angle_alpha   90.00
_cell.angle_beta   90.00
_cell.angle_gamma   90.00
#
_symmetry.space_group_name_H-M   'P 1'
#
loop_
_entity.id
_entity.type
_entity.pdbx_description
1 polymer ?
#
loop_
_entity_poly.entity_id
_entity_poly.type
_entity_poly.pdbx_seq_one_letter_code
_entity_poly.pdbx_strand_id
1 'polypeptide(L)' 'GDHVKVLGADLANGLLSIDLEREIPEALKPRKIEIGSGNMLESK' A
#
# COMPACT_ATOMS: atom_id res chain seq x y z
N GLY A 1 -4.78 -4.39 8.32
CA GLY A 1 -4.85 -3.28 9.28
C GLY A 1 -3.89 -2.25 8.79
N ASP A 2 -4.41 -1.11 8.34
CA ASP A 2 -3.59 -0.01 7.86
C ASP A 2 -2.61 0.41 8.96
N HIS A 3 -1.31 0.36 8.64
CA HIS A 3 -0.24 0.78 9.52
C HIS A 3 0.09 2.23 9.18
N VAL A 4 0.19 3.08 10.19
CA VAL A 4 0.46 4.51 10.02
C VAL A 4 1.76 4.80 10.76
N LYS A 5 2.71 5.46 10.09
CA LYS A 5 3.96 5.90 10.70
C LYS A 5 3.83 7.34 11.19
N VAL A 6 4.37 7.59 12.37
CA VAL A 6 4.48 8.94 12.93
C VAL A 6 5.77 9.56 12.40
N LEU A 7 5.66 10.67 11.69
CA LEU A 7 6.81 11.42 11.17
C LEU A 7 7.33 12.42 12.21
N GLY A 8 6.42 13.02 12.98
CA GLY A 8 6.75 14.03 13.97
C GLY A 8 5.55 14.40 14.82
N ALA A 9 5.83 15.05 15.95
CA ALA A 9 4.81 15.63 16.82
C ALA A 9 5.32 16.98 17.33
N ASP A 10 4.49 18.01 17.19
CA ASP A 10 4.77 19.36 17.67
C ASP A 10 3.67 19.81 18.63
N LEU A 11 4.06 20.48 19.70
CA LEU A 11 3.17 20.99 20.73
C LEU A 11 3.32 22.51 20.81
N ALA A 12 2.36 23.23 20.25
CA ALA A 12 2.37 24.68 20.22
C ALA A 12 1.03 25.24 20.70
N ASN A 13 1.08 26.27 21.56
CA ASN A 13 -0.11 26.95 22.11
C ASN A 13 -1.14 26.01 22.76
N GLY A 14 -0.68 24.89 23.34
CA GLY A 14 -1.55 23.87 23.93
C GLY A 14 -2.25 22.94 22.93
N LEU A 15 -1.92 23.05 21.64
CA LEU A 15 -2.41 22.15 20.61
C LEU A 15 -1.31 21.19 20.18
N LEU A 16 -1.62 19.89 20.21
CA LEU A 16 -0.73 18.84 19.75
C LEU A 16 -1.03 18.54 18.28
N SER A 17 -0.07 18.86 17.42
CA SER A 17 -0.09 18.51 16.00
C SER A 17 0.79 17.28 15.78
N ILE A 18 0.24 16.24 15.13
CA ILE A 18 0.96 15.00 14.84
C ILE A 18 0.96 14.80 13.34
N ASP A 19 2.15 14.71 12.75
CA ASP A 19 2.34 14.39 11.34
C ASP A 19 2.35 12.88 11.17
N LEU A 20 1.35 12.38 10.44
CA LEU A 20 1.13 10.96 10.20
C LEU A 20 1.26 10.65 8.71
N GLU A 21 2.06 9.63 8.38
CA GLU A 21 2.16 9.09 7.03
C GLU A 21 1.48 7.72 6.96
N ARG A 22 0.59 7.55 6.00
CA ARG A 22 -0.08 6.26 5.75
C ARG A 22 0.80 5.40 4.88
N GLU A 23 1.36 4.32 5.44
CA GLU A 23 2.03 3.29 4.64
C GLU A 23 0.98 2.46 3.90
N ILE A 24 0.86 2.66 2.59
CA ILE A 24 0.12 1.72 1.73
C ILE A 24 1.09 0.57 1.41
N PRO A 25 0.83 -0.67 1.86
CA PRO A 25 1.70 -1.79 1.55
C PRO A 25 1.81 -1.98 0.03
N GLU A 26 3.05 -2.08 -0.48
CA GLU A 26 3.36 -2.29 -1.90
C GLU A 26 2.73 -3.57 -2.50
N ALA A 27 2.20 -4.45 -1.64
CA ALA A 27 1.43 -5.64 -2.00
C ALA A 27 0.12 -5.34 -2.74
N LEU A 28 -0.31 -4.07 -2.80
CA LEU A 28 -1.44 -3.60 -3.62
C LEU A 28 -1.04 -3.19 -5.05
N LYS A 29 0.23 -3.37 -5.46
CA LYS A 29 0.57 -3.21 -6.88
C LYS A 29 -0.17 -4.28 -7.68
N PRO A 30 -1.07 -3.90 -8.60
CA PRO A 30 -1.70 -4.86 -9.49
C PRO A 30 -0.61 -5.56 -10.29
N ARG A 31 -0.47 -6.88 -10.13
CA ARG A 31 0.42 -7.67 -10.98
C ARG A 31 -0.13 -7.58 -12.40
N LYS A 32 0.68 -7.13 -13.35
CA LYS A 32 0.38 -7.25 -14.78
C LYS A 32 0.24 -8.73 -15.10
N ILE A 33 -0.98 -9.18 -15.41
CA ILE A 33 -1.21 -10.48 -16.03
C ILE A 33 -1.08 -10.30 -17.54
N GLU A 34 -0.03 -10.88 -18.12
CA GLU A 34 0.07 -10.98 -19.58
C GLU A 34 -0.96 -12.02 -20.05
N ILE A 35 -1.95 -11.58 -20.83
CA ILE A 35 -2.86 -12.50 -21.51
C ILE A 35 -2.09 -13.06 -22.70
N GLY A 36 -1.40 -14.17 -22.48
CA GLY A 36 -0.82 -14.98 -23.54
C GLY A 36 -1.93 -15.65 -24.34
N SER A 37 -2.19 -15.17 -25.55
CA SER A 37 -3.03 -15.87 -26.52
C SER A 37 -2.35 -17.18 -26.93
N GLY A 38 -2.73 -18.28 -26.29
CA GLY A 38 -2.39 -19.64 -26.75
C GLY A 38 -1.53 -20.43 -25.78
N ASN A 39 -2.14 -21.22 -24.92
CA ASN A 39 -2.41 -22.63 -25.24
C ASN A 39 -3.32 -23.17 -24.13
N MET A 40 -4.57 -23.46 -24.50
CA MET A 40 -5.46 -24.25 -23.66
C MET A 40 -4.79 -25.61 -23.48
N LEU A 41 -4.38 -25.92 -22.25
CA LEU A 41 -3.79 -27.21 -21.91
C LEU A 41 -4.87 -28.28 -22.08
N GLU A 42 -4.80 -28.98 -23.20
CA GLU A 42 -5.45 -30.27 -23.39
C GLU A 42 -4.71 -31.29 -22.51
N SER A 43 -5.26 -31.56 -21.32
CA SER A 43 -4.86 -32.70 -20.51
C SER A 43 -5.59 -33.93 -21.04
N LYS A 44 -4.82 -34.78 -21.72
CA LYS A 44 -5.19 -36.14 -22.10
C LYS A 44 -5.11 -37.08 -20.89
#